data_AF-H2Y6X8-F1
#
_entry.id   AF-H2Y6X8-F1
#
_cell.length_a   1.000
_cell.length_b   1.000
_cell.length_c   1.000
_cell.angle_alpha   90.00
_cell.angle_beta   90.00
_cell.angle_gamma   90.00
#
_symmetry.space_group_name_H-M   'P 1'
#
loop_
_entity.id
_entity.type
_entity.pdbx_description
1 polymer ?
#
loop_
_entity_poly.entity_id
_entity_poly.type
_entity_poly.pdbx_seq_one_letter_code
_entity_poly.pdbx_strand_id
1 'polypeptide(L)'
;MQRGDWCYFEFKLSYNQLSNLANLPSVNVNILTDTTKFGLSNDTNTADNSFSRAIPVIYVAAADVTSQVNQQNVPFNFTDTNITITSVEEISDRDIPIDFEIKGKGHAVVPQSTVTLSYPNKLADQMHLFYLYKVECTTTKGNARCLCDQSVINPYQLSLNPPSANVTSPNITILPNPVDLSANVYDCSASPNPMFCQSLECNITNLAQDDIVKFSAKFKLWSKTLRQPNKTQINFISKFLFSANQSTYLVDSLGNPFLVTIH
;
A
#
# COMPACT_ATOMS: atom_id res chain seq x y z
N MET A 1 -6.87 35.00 -47.78
CA MET A 1 -8.28 34.73 -47.44
C MET A 1 -9.12 35.82 -48.08
N GLN A 2 -10.23 35.48 -48.74
CA GLN A 2 -11.15 36.50 -49.24
C GLN A 2 -12.10 36.94 -48.13
N ARG A 3 -12.76 38.08 -48.33
CA ARG A 3 -13.72 38.62 -47.36
C ARG A 3 -14.89 37.66 -47.18
N GLY A 4 -15.13 37.22 -45.95
CA GLY A 4 -16.20 36.28 -45.60
C GLY A 4 -15.79 34.81 -45.56
N ASP A 5 -14.56 34.49 -45.97
CA ASP A 5 -14.01 33.15 -45.81
C ASP A 5 -13.69 32.86 -44.34
N TRP A 6 -13.91 31.62 -43.92
CA TRP A 6 -13.44 31.10 -42.64
C TRP A 6 -12.56 29.86 -42.89
N CYS A 7 -11.51 29.71 -42.08
CA CYS A 7 -10.66 28.53 -42.06
C CYS A 7 -10.70 27.95 -40.66
N TYR A 8 -10.61 26.64 -40.60
CA TYR A 8 -10.52 25.89 -39.35
C TYR A 8 -9.18 25.17 -39.32
N PHE A 9 -8.49 25.28 -38.19
CA PHE A 9 -7.24 24.58 -37.92
C PHE A 9 -7.39 23.82 -36.61
N GLU A 10 -6.97 22.57 -36.60
CA GLU A 10 -6.85 21.76 -35.38
C GLU A 10 -5.37 21.64 -35.02
N PHE A 11 -5.00 22.12 -33.83
CA PHE A 11 -3.66 21.98 -33.30
C PHE A 11 -3.64 20.92 -32.22
N LYS A 12 -2.98 19.80 -32.47
CA LYS A 12 -2.75 18.76 -31.46
C LYS A 12 -1.42 19.01 -30.76
N LEU A 13 -1.48 19.61 -29.57
CA LEU A 13 -0.32 19.84 -28.73
C LEU A 13 -0.05 18.60 -27.87
N SER A 14 1.21 18.16 -27.83
CA SER A 14 1.67 17.09 -26.93
C SER A 14 2.44 17.69 -25.77
N TYR A 15 2.07 17.30 -24.56
CA TYR A 15 2.60 17.85 -23.31
C TYR A 15 3.65 16.96 -22.66
N ASN A 16 4.24 16.03 -23.42
CA ASN A 16 5.13 14.97 -22.92
C ASN A 16 6.40 15.48 -22.21
N GLN A 17 6.77 16.76 -22.36
CA GLN A 17 7.91 17.37 -21.68
C GLN A 17 7.53 18.21 -20.45
N LEU A 18 6.23 18.44 -20.19
CA LEU A 18 5.79 19.17 -18.99
C LEU A 18 6.18 18.45 -17.69
N SER A 19 6.29 17.13 -17.73
CA SER A 19 6.78 16.32 -16.60
C SER A 19 8.22 16.66 -16.19
N ASN A 20 9.01 17.25 -17.09
CA ASN A 20 10.44 17.50 -16.89
C ASN A 20 10.76 18.97 -16.56
N LEU A 21 9.76 19.87 -16.65
CA LEU A 21 9.95 21.33 -16.62
C LEU A 21 9.54 21.99 -15.29
N ALA A 22 9.58 21.24 -14.18
CA ALA A 22 9.08 21.65 -12.85
C ALA A 22 7.55 21.81 -12.77
N ASN A 23 7.03 22.04 -11.56
CA ASN A 23 5.60 22.14 -11.27
C ASN A 23 5.01 23.43 -11.87
N LEU A 24 4.46 23.33 -13.08
CA LEU A 24 3.75 24.41 -13.75
C LEU A 24 2.28 24.39 -13.33
N PRO A 25 1.70 25.49 -12.82
CA PRO A 25 0.27 25.52 -12.47
C PRO A 25 -0.64 25.54 -13.71
N SER A 26 -0.14 26.09 -14.83
CA SER A 26 -0.86 26.16 -16.10
C SER A 26 0.09 26.28 -17.28
N VAL A 27 -0.40 25.88 -18.46
CA VAL A 27 0.20 26.18 -19.77
C VAL A 27 -0.64 27.25 -20.46
N ASN A 28 0.00 28.33 -20.89
CA ASN A 28 -0.67 29.38 -21.65
C ASN A 28 -0.52 29.11 -23.15
N VAL A 29 -1.64 28.93 -23.83
CA VAL A 29 -1.71 28.83 -25.29
C VAL A 29 -2.07 30.21 -25.83
N ASN A 30 -1.12 30.82 -26.55
CA ASN A 30 -1.31 32.10 -27.22
C ASN A 30 -1.21 31.87 -28.72
N ILE A 31 -2.30 32.16 -29.44
CA ILE A 31 -2.35 32.12 -30.90
C ILE A 31 -2.51 33.56 -31.36
N LEU A 32 -1.59 33.99 -32.23
CA LEU A 32 -1.60 35.30 -32.86
C LEU A 32 -1.78 35.07 -34.35
N THR A 33 -2.80 35.70 -34.93
CA THR A 33 -2.99 35.74 -36.38
C THR A 33 -2.53 37.09 -36.88
N ASP A 34 -1.47 37.09 -37.69
CA ASP A 34 -0.97 38.31 -38.33
C ASP A 34 -1.02 38.14 -39.84
N THR A 35 -1.37 39.22 -40.53
CA THR A 35 -1.36 39.25 -41.99
C THR A 35 0.05 39.62 -42.46
N THR A 36 0.90 38.60 -42.63
CA THR A 36 2.27 38.82 -43.12
C THR A 36 2.29 39.17 -44.62
N LYS A 37 2.22 40.48 -44.88
CA LYS A 37 2.95 41.25 -45.91
C LYS A 37 2.76 40.90 -47.39
N PHE A 38 1.91 41.70 -48.07
CA PHE A 38 2.13 42.16 -49.46
C PHE A 38 1.47 43.53 -49.69
N GLY A 39 1.85 44.56 -48.93
CA GLY A 39 1.56 46.00 -49.23
C GLY A 39 0.10 46.44 -49.39
N LEU A 40 -0.88 45.53 -49.26
CA LEU A 40 -2.29 45.72 -49.60
C LEU A 40 -3.25 45.18 -48.51
N SER A 41 -2.71 44.57 -47.46
CA SER A 41 -3.47 44.10 -46.30
C SER A 41 -3.28 45.10 -45.17
N ASN A 42 -4.34 45.82 -44.81
CA ASN A 42 -4.39 46.64 -43.61
C ASN A 42 -5.30 45.94 -42.61
N ASP A 43 -4.72 45.45 -41.52
CA ASP A 43 -5.50 44.87 -40.45
C ASP A 43 -6.26 45.96 -39.71
N THR A 44 -7.55 46.05 -39.94
CA THR A 44 -8.40 47.10 -39.36
C THR A 44 -8.77 46.86 -37.90
N ASN A 45 -8.51 45.67 -37.36
CA ASN A 45 -8.89 45.32 -35.99
C ASN A 45 -7.83 44.44 -35.30
N THR A 46 -6.63 44.98 -35.13
CA THR A 46 -5.53 44.26 -34.47
C THR A 46 -5.82 43.77 -33.04
N ALA A 47 -6.91 44.24 -32.42
CA ALA A 47 -7.34 43.83 -31.09
C ALA A 47 -8.05 42.45 -31.05
N ASP A 48 -8.53 41.91 -32.18
CA ASP A 48 -9.22 40.60 -32.22
C ASP A 48 -8.36 39.43 -32.74
N ASN A 49 -7.11 39.73 -33.13
CA ASN A 49 -6.16 38.79 -33.71
C ASN A 49 -5.43 37.89 -32.70
N SER A 50 -5.88 37.91 -31.45
CA SER A 50 -5.23 37.15 -30.39
C SER A 50 -6.23 36.27 -29.67
N PHE A 51 -5.84 35.01 -29.53
CA PHE A 51 -6.50 34.07 -28.65
C PHE A 51 -5.51 33.67 -27.56
N SER A 52 -5.91 33.84 -26.31
CA SER A 52 -5.13 33.38 -25.17
C SER A 52 -6.00 32.50 -24.30
N ARG A 53 -5.46 31.34 -23.90
CA ARG A 53 -6.11 30.44 -22.96
C ARG A 53 -5.08 29.83 -22.02
N ALA A 54 -5.33 29.96 -20.72
CA ALA A 54 -4.63 29.21 -19.69
C ALA A 54 -5.28 27.82 -19.54
N ILE A 55 -4.48 26.78 -19.68
CA ILE A 55 -4.88 25.38 -19.46
C ILE A 55 -4.24 24.92 -18.15
N PRO A 56 -5.01 24.56 -17.11
CA PRO A 56 -4.44 24.09 -15.86
C PRO A 56 -3.70 22.76 -16.06
N VAL A 57 -2.58 22.58 -15.37
CA VAL A 57 -1.84 21.31 -15.35
C VAL A 57 -2.16 20.59 -14.04
N ILE A 58 -2.53 19.31 -14.15
CA ILE A 58 -2.80 18.46 -13.00
C ILE A 58 -1.71 17.39 -12.96
N TYR A 59 -0.96 17.35 -11.86
CA TYR A 59 0.03 16.31 -11.62
C TYR A 59 -0.62 15.17 -10.85
N VAL A 60 -0.53 13.98 -11.42
CA VAL A 60 -1.08 12.75 -10.85
C VAL A 60 -0.08 12.16 -9.88
N ALA A 61 -0.52 11.93 -8.64
CA ALA A 61 0.16 11.03 -7.74
C ALA A 61 -0.35 9.60 -8.01
N ALA A 62 0.54 8.61 -7.97
CA ALA A 62 0.19 7.21 -8.17
C ALA A 62 1.20 6.30 -7.48
N ALA A 63 0.73 5.16 -7.00
CA ALA A 63 1.54 4.12 -6.43
C ALA A 63 1.12 2.77 -7.01
N ASP A 64 2.07 1.85 -7.09
CA ASP A 64 1.88 0.48 -7.53
C ASP A 64 2.28 -0.45 -6.38
N VAL A 65 1.52 -1.52 -6.18
CA VAL A 65 1.71 -2.47 -5.07
C VAL A 65 1.81 -3.87 -5.63
N THR A 66 2.97 -4.49 -5.46
CA THR A 66 3.23 -5.84 -5.93
C THR A 66 3.50 -6.76 -4.75
N SER A 67 2.73 -7.85 -4.64
CA SER A 67 3.01 -8.90 -3.67
C SER A 67 4.21 -9.72 -4.13
N GLN A 68 5.16 -9.95 -3.22
CA GLN A 68 6.34 -10.79 -3.48
C GLN A 68 6.09 -12.22 -2.98
N VAL A 69 5.33 -12.38 -1.89
CA VAL A 69 4.95 -13.66 -1.32
C VAL A 69 3.48 -13.60 -0.90
N ASN A 70 2.62 -14.39 -1.56
CA ASN A 70 1.17 -14.36 -1.36
C ASN A 70 0.53 -15.70 -0.95
N GLN A 71 1.27 -16.82 -1.00
CA GLN A 71 0.77 -18.12 -0.58
C GLN A 71 1.90 -18.99 -0.01
N GLN A 72 1.65 -19.62 1.14
CA GLN A 72 2.58 -20.54 1.78
C GLN A 72 1.83 -21.74 2.37
N ASN A 73 2.41 -22.92 2.20
CA ASN A 73 1.93 -24.15 2.83
C ASN A 73 2.87 -24.48 4.00
N VAL A 74 2.35 -24.40 5.22
CA VAL A 74 3.13 -24.61 6.44
C VAL A 74 2.62 -25.88 7.12
N PRO A 75 3.41 -26.97 7.12
CA PRO A 75 3.06 -28.17 7.89
C PRO A 75 3.12 -27.84 9.38
N PHE A 76 2.21 -28.39 10.15
CA PHE A 76 2.17 -28.22 11.60
C PHE A 76 1.73 -29.51 12.28
N ASN A 77 2.19 -29.69 13.53
CA ASN A 77 1.77 -30.79 14.38
C ASN A 77 1.13 -30.23 15.65
N PHE A 78 -0.06 -30.70 15.97
CA PHE A 78 -0.76 -30.24 17.17
C PHE A 78 -0.22 -30.92 18.44
N THR A 79 0.09 -30.04 19.39
CA THR A 79 0.56 -30.24 20.76
C THR A 79 -0.46 -30.16 21.89
N ASP A 80 -0.90 -31.22 22.60
CA ASP A 80 -1.76 -31.07 23.80
C ASP A 80 -0.99 -30.67 25.08
N THR A 81 0.28 -30.27 24.93
CA THR A 81 1.17 -29.91 26.04
C THR A 81 1.32 -28.40 26.17
N ASN A 82 1.16 -27.92 27.41
CA ASN A 82 1.52 -26.56 27.81
C ASN A 82 3.03 -26.38 27.69
N ILE A 83 3.47 -25.25 27.14
CA ILE A 83 4.89 -24.91 27.02
C ILE A 83 5.09 -23.46 27.45
N THR A 84 6.01 -23.23 28.38
CA THR A 84 6.47 -21.87 28.70
C THR A 84 7.64 -21.54 27.79
N ILE A 85 7.53 -20.43 27.07
CA ILE A 85 8.52 -19.97 26.10
C ILE A 85 9.10 -18.61 26.49
N THR A 86 10.31 -18.33 26.03
CA THR A 86 11.03 -17.06 26.25
C THR A 86 11.46 -16.40 24.94
N SER A 87 11.39 -17.14 23.83
CA SER A 87 11.80 -16.71 22.51
C SER A 87 10.74 -17.02 21.44
N VAL A 88 10.81 -16.27 20.34
CA VAL A 88 9.95 -16.45 19.16
C VAL A 88 10.26 -17.78 18.45
N GLU A 89 11.50 -18.24 18.48
CA GLU A 89 11.94 -19.50 17.87
C GLU A 89 11.31 -20.74 18.53
N GLU A 90 10.88 -20.64 19.79
CA GLU A 90 10.18 -21.72 20.48
C GLU A 90 8.70 -21.85 20.07
N ILE A 91 8.13 -20.85 19.38
CA ILE A 91 6.76 -20.92 18.84
C ILE A 91 6.73 -21.86 17.63
N SER A 92 7.66 -21.66 16.69
CA SER A 92 7.84 -22.48 15.50
C SER A 92 9.22 -22.23 14.87
N ASP A 93 9.78 -23.27 14.28
CA ASP A 93 11.01 -23.28 13.50
C ASP A 93 10.89 -22.55 12.15
N ARG A 94 9.68 -22.21 11.71
CA ARG A 94 9.43 -21.59 10.40
C ARG A 94 8.86 -20.18 10.52
N ASP A 95 9.45 -19.29 9.74
CA ASP A 95 8.89 -17.96 9.49
C ASP A 95 7.85 -18.02 8.39
N ILE A 96 6.80 -17.21 8.56
CA ILE A 96 5.76 -16.98 7.56
C ILE A 96 5.84 -15.51 7.17
N PRO A 97 6.62 -15.16 6.13
CA PRO A 97 6.70 -13.78 5.66
C PRO A 97 5.49 -13.38 4.81
N ILE A 98 5.11 -12.12 4.93
CA ILE A 98 4.17 -11.43 4.06
C ILE A 98 4.89 -10.20 3.51
N ASP A 99 5.23 -10.26 2.22
CA ASP A 99 6.13 -9.30 1.59
C ASP A 99 5.44 -8.56 0.45
N PHE A 100 5.56 -7.24 0.47
CA PHE A 100 5.04 -6.33 -0.53
C PHE A 100 6.08 -5.29 -0.93
N GLU A 101 6.12 -4.97 -2.22
CA GLU A 101 6.85 -3.85 -2.75
C GLU A 101 5.86 -2.76 -3.18
N ILE A 102 6.09 -1.54 -2.71
CA ILE A 102 5.27 -0.35 -2.99
C ILE A 102 6.15 0.63 -3.75
N LYS A 103 5.77 0.93 -4.99
CA LYS A 103 6.53 1.80 -5.89
C LYS A 103 5.75 3.06 -6.23
N GLY A 104 6.37 4.22 -6.06
CA GLY A 104 5.83 5.48 -6.57
C GLY A 104 5.92 5.55 -8.10
N LYS A 105 4.80 5.87 -8.75
CA LYS A 105 4.65 5.92 -10.22
C LYS A 105 4.15 7.28 -10.73
N GLY A 106 3.53 8.07 -9.87
CA GLY A 106 2.99 9.37 -10.23
C GLY A 106 4.09 10.42 -10.46
N HIS A 107 3.74 11.45 -11.22
CA HIS A 107 4.58 12.64 -11.40
C HIS A 107 4.49 13.61 -10.21
N ALA A 108 3.41 13.53 -9.43
CA ALA A 108 3.33 14.16 -8.12
C ALA A 108 3.75 13.19 -7.00
N VAL A 109 4.29 13.77 -5.93
CA VAL A 109 4.57 13.05 -4.69
C VAL A 109 3.26 12.69 -4.00
N VAL A 110 3.14 11.46 -3.50
CA VAL A 110 2.11 11.05 -2.53
C VAL A 110 2.58 11.55 -1.15
N PRO A 111 2.01 12.65 -0.60
CA PRO A 111 2.48 13.22 0.66
C PRO A 111 2.34 12.25 1.83
N GLN A 112 1.20 11.55 1.90
CA GLN A 112 0.92 10.55 2.91
C GLN A 112 0.05 9.44 2.35
N SER A 113 0.42 8.22 2.70
CA SER A 113 -0.32 6.99 2.42
C SER A 113 -0.22 6.06 3.62
N THR A 114 -1.18 5.15 3.72
CA THR A 114 -1.33 4.20 4.81
C THR A 114 -1.42 2.80 4.24
N VAL A 115 -0.63 1.91 4.82
CA VAL A 115 -0.67 0.47 4.61
C VAL A 115 -1.35 -0.16 5.81
N THR A 116 -2.34 -1.00 5.57
CA THR A 116 -3.02 -1.79 6.60
C THR A 116 -2.90 -3.27 6.27
N LEU A 117 -2.30 -4.04 7.18
CA LEU A 117 -2.27 -5.49 7.14
C LEU A 117 -3.22 -6.04 8.20
N SER A 118 -4.32 -6.65 7.77
CA SER A 118 -5.28 -7.33 8.65
C SER A 118 -5.10 -8.85 8.57
N TYR A 119 -5.05 -9.53 9.71
CA TYR A 119 -4.80 -10.97 9.77
C TYR A 119 -5.56 -11.66 10.91
N PRO A 120 -5.88 -12.97 10.78
CA PRO A 120 -6.45 -13.77 11.85
C PRO A 120 -5.45 -13.89 13.01
N ASN A 121 -5.73 -13.25 14.15
CA ASN A 121 -4.75 -13.15 15.24
C ASN A 121 -4.93 -14.23 16.30
N LYS A 122 -6.12 -14.32 16.92
CA LYS A 122 -6.35 -15.22 18.05
C LYS A 122 -7.81 -15.70 18.13
N LEU A 123 -8.05 -16.85 18.74
CA LEU A 123 -9.41 -17.34 19.03
C LEU A 123 -9.96 -16.81 20.36
N ALA A 124 -9.07 -16.71 21.33
CA ALA A 124 -9.31 -16.24 22.68
C ALA A 124 -7.99 -15.68 23.23
N ASP A 125 -7.99 -15.19 24.47
CA ASP A 125 -6.77 -14.73 25.11
C ASP A 125 -5.71 -15.83 25.18
N GLN A 126 -4.46 -15.48 24.85
CA GLN A 126 -3.30 -16.38 24.76
C GLN A 126 -3.42 -17.52 23.73
N MET A 127 -4.52 -17.60 22.98
CA MET A 127 -4.74 -18.58 21.91
C MET A 127 -4.53 -17.95 20.53
N HIS A 128 -3.29 -17.55 20.25
CA HIS A 128 -2.91 -16.99 18.95
C HIS A 128 -3.03 -18.04 17.85
N LEU A 129 -3.28 -17.58 16.63
CA LEU A 129 -3.21 -18.35 15.38
C LEU A 129 -1.90 -17.99 14.67
N PHE A 130 -1.69 -16.70 14.44
CA PHE A 130 -0.43 -16.14 13.98
C PHE A 130 0.12 -15.15 14.98
N TYR A 131 1.42 -15.23 15.21
CA TYR A 131 2.14 -14.31 16.07
C TYR A 131 3.04 -13.40 15.24
N LEU A 132 2.63 -12.14 15.09
CA LEU A 132 3.43 -11.11 14.44
C LEU A 132 4.57 -10.72 15.36
N TYR A 133 5.80 -11.05 14.98
CA TYR A 133 6.97 -10.84 15.84
C TYR A 133 7.94 -9.79 15.29
N LYS A 134 7.90 -9.52 13.98
CA LYS A 134 8.79 -8.54 13.34
C LYS A 134 8.10 -7.90 12.15
N VAL A 135 8.30 -6.60 12.00
CA VAL A 135 7.93 -5.85 10.80
C VAL A 135 9.12 -5.03 10.35
N GLU A 136 9.38 -5.06 9.05
CA GLU A 136 10.36 -4.21 8.40
C GLU A 136 9.64 -3.40 7.33
N CYS A 137 9.76 -2.08 7.39
CA CYS A 137 9.26 -1.21 6.33
C CYS A 137 10.37 -0.23 5.97
N THR A 138 11.00 -0.47 4.82
CA THR A 138 12.25 0.20 4.46
C THR A 138 12.18 0.77 3.05
N THR A 139 12.70 1.98 2.89
CA THR A 139 12.85 2.60 1.58
C THR A 139 14.16 2.13 0.98
N THR A 140 14.07 1.33 -0.09
CA THR A 140 15.23 0.76 -0.78
C THR A 140 15.73 1.64 -1.91
N LYS A 141 14.88 2.55 -2.39
CA LYS A 141 15.22 3.58 -3.38
C LYS A 141 14.39 4.82 -3.10
N GLY A 142 15.02 6.00 -3.17
CA GLY A 142 14.33 7.27 -2.97
C GLY A 142 14.34 7.77 -1.54
N ASN A 143 13.42 8.70 -1.22
CA ASN A 143 13.40 9.43 0.05
C ASN A 143 12.11 9.26 0.85
N ALA A 144 11.17 8.42 0.37
CA ALA A 144 10.00 8.01 1.12
C ALA A 144 10.38 7.54 2.53
N ARG A 145 9.50 7.75 3.50
CA ARG A 145 9.68 7.26 4.87
C ARG A 145 8.52 6.35 5.23
N CYS A 146 8.82 5.16 5.74
CA CYS A 146 7.80 4.23 6.23
C CYS A 146 7.96 3.99 7.73
N LEU A 147 6.86 4.12 8.47
CA LEU A 147 6.82 3.89 9.91
C LEU A 147 5.60 3.04 10.26
N CYS A 148 5.81 1.92 10.92
CA CYS A 148 4.75 1.00 11.36
C CYS A 148 4.46 1.15 12.86
N ASP A 149 3.19 0.95 13.24
CA ASP A 149 2.80 0.83 14.63
C ASP A 149 3.50 -0.38 15.28
N GLN A 150 4.27 -0.10 16.34
CA GLN A 150 5.02 -1.11 17.07
C GLN A 150 4.20 -1.77 18.18
N SER A 151 3.05 -1.21 18.57
CA SER A 151 2.28 -1.65 19.74
C SER A 151 1.71 -3.06 19.61
N VAL A 152 1.49 -3.51 18.37
CA VAL A 152 0.90 -4.82 18.04
C VAL A 152 1.95 -5.87 17.69
N ILE A 153 3.22 -5.47 17.57
CA ILE A 153 4.33 -6.33 17.16
C ILE A 153 4.99 -6.93 18.39
N ASN A 154 5.17 -8.25 18.40
CA ASN A 154 5.77 -8.99 19.50
C ASN A 154 5.23 -8.55 20.87
N PRO A 155 3.90 -8.59 21.10
CA PRO A 155 3.28 -8.01 22.29
C PRO A 155 3.77 -8.62 23.61
N TYR A 156 4.28 -9.86 23.57
CA TYR A 156 4.89 -10.53 24.74
C TYR A 156 6.38 -10.19 24.94
N GLN A 157 6.97 -9.38 24.06
CA GLN A 157 8.38 -8.98 24.12
C GLN A 157 9.34 -10.18 24.20
N LEU A 158 8.99 -11.26 23.50
CA LEU A 158 9.81 -12.47 23.44
C LEU A 158 11.12 -12.17 22.74
N SER A 159 12.18 -12.85 23.18
CA SER A 159 13.49 -12.75 22.52
C SER A 159 13.38 -13.18 21.06
N LEU A 160 13.99 -12.40 20.16
CA LEU A 160 14.15 -12.78 18.75
C LEU A 160 15.33 -13.75 18.55
N ASN A 161 16.18 -13.92 19.57
CA ASN A 161 17.27 -14.88 19.58
C ASN A 161 16.81 -16.20 20.21
N PRO A 162 17.45 -17.34 19.84
CA PRO A 162 17.19 -18.63 20.46
C PRO A 162 17.31 -18.59 22.00
N PRO A 163 16.63 -19.51 22.71
CA PRO A 163 16.70 -19.59 24.17
C PRO A 163 18.14 -19.76 24.63
N SER A 164 18.55 -18.96 25.61
CA SER A 164 19.82 -19.18 26.30
C SER A 164 19.62 -19.06 27.80
N ALA A 165 20.37 -19.85 28.58
CA ALA A 165 20.23 -19.93 30.03
C ALA A 165 20.41 -18.58 30.77
N ASN A 166 20.99 -17.58 30.09
CA ASN A 166 21.31 -16.26 30.67
C ASN A 166 20.34 -15.15 30.25
N VAL A 167 19.26 -15.46 29.53
CA VAL A 167 18.33 -14.44 29.02
C VAL A 167 17.19 -14.20 30.02
N THR A 168 17.19 -13.03 30.65
CA THR A 168 16.06 -12.50 31.41
C THR A 168 15.01 -11.90 30.46
N SER A 169 14.45 -12.72 29.58
CA SER A 169 13.31 -12.30 28.75
C SER A 169 11.99 -12.55 29.49
N PRO A 170 10.97 -11.73 29.20
CA PRO A 170 9.59 -12.07 29.52
C PRO A 170 9.25 -13.47 29.00
N ASN A 171 8.43 -14.19 29.75
CA ASN A 171 7.97 -15.52 29.37
C ASN A 171 6.45 -15.54 29.24
N ILE A 172 5.97 -16.46 28.42
CA ILE A 172 4.54 -16.72 28.26
C ILE A 172 4.32 -18.22 28.17
N THR A 173 3.24 -18.69 28.79
CA THR A 173 2.81 -20.08 28.66
C THR A 173 1.83 -20.20 27.52
N ILE A 174 2.21 -20.97 26.50
CA ILE A 174 1.35 -21.38 25.42
C ILE A 174 0.40 -22.47 25.92
N LEU A 175 -0.90 -22.19 25.85
CA LEU A 175 -1.94 -23.15 26.18
C LEU A 175 -2.49 -23.78 24.90
N PRO A 176 -2.65 -25.12 24.84
CA PRO A 176 -3.30 -25.78 23.72
C PRO A 176 -4.78 -25.42 23.69
N ASN A 177 -5.34 -25.31 22.48
CA ASN A 177 -6.77 -25.06 22.34
C ASN A 177 -7.58 -26.29 22.80
N PRO A 178 -8.48 -26.16 23.80
CA PRO A 178 -9.26 -27.28 24.31
C PRO A 178 -10.36 -27.74 23.35
N VAL A 179 -10.72 -26.95 22.34
CA VAL A 179 -11.82 -27.21 21.41
C VAL A 179 -11.31 -27.31 19.98
N ASP A 180 -11.88 -28.20 19.18
CA ASP A 180 -11.53 -28.30 17.77
C ASP A 180 -11.93 -27.04 17.00
N LEU A 181 -11.09 -26.64 16.05
CA LEU A 181 -11.37 -25.51 15.17
C LEU A 181 -12.61 -25.79 14.28
N SER A 182 -13.62 -24.95 14.43
CA SER A 182 -14.90 -25.08 13.74
C SER A 182 -14.79 -24.82 12.22
N ALA A 183 -13.99 -23.83 11.81
CA ALA A 183 -13.90 -23.39 10.40
C ALA A 183 -12.73 -24.03 9.63
N ASN A 184 -12.84 -24.05 8.30
CA ASN A 184 -11.74 -24.41 7.38
C ASN A 184 -11.00 -23.17 6.85
N VAL A 185 -11.66 -22.01 6.90
CA VAL A 185 -11.16 -20.74 6.41
C VAL A 185 -11.30 -19.72 7.53
N TYR A 186 -10.22 -19.01 7.82
CA TYR A 186 -10.15 -17.91 8.76
C TYR A 186 -9.76 -16.65 7.99
N ASP A 187 -10.72 -15.78 7.75
CA ASP A 187 -10.57 -14.56 6.94
C ASP A 187 -11.22 -13.37 7.65
N CYS A 188 -10.44 -12.32 7.88
CA CYS A 188 -10.89 -11.11 8.57
C CYS A 188 -11.88 -10.25 7.78
N SER A 189 -12.16 -10.58 6.52
CA SER A 189 -13.14 -9.90 5.70
C SER A 189 -14.58 -10.43 5.86
N ALA A 190 -14.75 -11.63 6.41
CA ALA A 190 -16.06 -12.22 6.64
C ALA A 190 -16.73 -11.67 7.91
N SER A 191 -18.06 -11.76 8.00
CA SER A 191 -18.79 -11.50 9.23
C SER A 191 -19.97 -12.46 9.33
N PRO A 192 -20.18 -13.15 10.47
CA PRO A 192 -19.39 -13.11 11.71
C PRO A 192 -18.05 -13.87 11.59
N ASN A 193 -17.03 -13.42 12.33
CA ASN A 193 -15.72 -14.06 12.36
C ASN A 193 -15.61 -15.07 13.53
N PRO A 194 -15.13 -16.31 13.30
CA PRO A 194 -14.88 -17.29 14.35
C PRO A 194 -13.61 -16.98 15.18
N MET A 195 -12.96 -15.85 14.94
CA MET A 195 -11.69 -15.43 15.54
C MET A 195 -11.61 -13.91 15.69
N PHE A 196 -10.69 -13.46 16.52
CA PHE A 196 -10.29 -12.07 16.60
C PHE A 196 -9.24 -11.74 15.53
N CYS A 197 -9.50 -10.67 14.81
CA CYS A 197 -8.59 -10.11 13.82
C CYS A 197 -7.76 -8.98 14.41
N GLN A 198 -6.51 -8.89 13.98
CA GLN A 198 -5.61 -7.79 14.31
C GLN A 198 -5.25 -7.05 13.03
N SER A 199 -5.10 -5.73 13.15
CA SER A 199 -4.57 -4.90 12.08
C SER A 199 -3.25 -4.28 12.53
N LEU A 200 -2.29 -4.27 11.63
CA LEU A 200 -1.06 -3.49 11.69
C LEU A 200 -1.18 -2.34 10.69
N GLU A 201 -0.85 -1.13 11.13
CA GLU A 201 -0.85 0.06 10.29
C GLU A 201 0.57 0.59 10.11
N CYS A 202 0.92 0.97 8.88
CA CYS A 202 2.14 1.69 8.56
C CYS A 202 1.84 2.94 7.74
N ASN A 203 2.50 4.03 8.07
CA ASN A 203 2.39 5.28 7.34
C ASN A 203 3.61 5.49 6.45
N ILE A 204 3.37 5.72 5.17
CA ILE A 204 4.38 6.05 4.17
C ILE A 204 4.21 7.52 3.78
N THR A 205 5.24 8.32 4.00
CA THR A 205 5.26 9.74 3.66
C THR A 205 6.26 10.05 2.55
N ASN A 206 5.95 11.07 1.76
CA ASN A 206 6.78 11.56 0.65
C ASN A 206 7.14 10.49 -0.39
N LEU A 207 6.18 9.65 -0.80
CA LEU A 207 6.40 8.64 -1.83
C LEU A 207 6.42 9.32 -3.21
N ALA A 208 7.62 9.61 -3.70
CA ALA A 208 7.86 10.26 -4.98
C ALA A 208 7.93 9.27 -6.14
N GLN A 209 8.03 9.79 -7.37
CA GLN A 209 8.26 8.97 -8.56
C GLN A 209 9.51 8.10 -8.39
N ASP A 210 9.39 6.81 -8.72
CA ASP A 210 10.46 5.81 -8.65
C ASP A 210 11.02 5.47 -7.26
N ASP A 211 10.46 6.05 -6.20
CA ASP A 211 10.70 5.59 -4.83
C ASP A 211 10.17 4.16 -4.67
N ILE A 212 10.89 3.33 -3.91
CA ILE A 212 10.55 1.94 -3.65
C ILE A 212 10.61 1.67 -2.15
N VAL A 213 9.46 1.36 -1.57
CA VAL A 213 9.29 0.92 -0.18
C VAL A 213 9.03 -0.58 -0.16
N LYS A 214 9.82 -1.32 0.62
CA LYS A 214 9.60 -2.74 0.88
C LYS A 214 9.00 -2.91 2.26
N PHE A 215 7.83 -3.54 2.30
CA PHE A 215 7.15 -3.95 3.51
C PHE A 215 7.30 -5.47 3.67
N SER A 216 7.70 -5.90 4.86
CA SER A 216 7.82 -7.32 5.24
C SER A 216 7.28 -7.49 6.66
N ALA A 217 6.22 -8.28 6.82
CA ALA A 217 5.73 -8.72 8.12
C ALA A 217 6.06 -10.19 8.33
N LYS A 218 6.68 -10.53 9.46
CA LYS A 218 7.08 -11.90 9.79
C LYS A 218 6.23 -12.46 10.92
N PHE A 219 5.64 -13.61 10.64
CA PHE A 219 4.80 -14.33 11.57
C PHE A 219 5.42 -15.67 11.95
N LYS A 220 5.09 -16.15 13.14
CA LYS A 220 5.19 -17.58 13.49
C LYS A 220 3.80 -18.17 13.56
N LEU A 221 3.68 -19.44 13.15
CA LEU A 221 2.43 -20.20 13.30
C LEU A 221 2.32 -20.73 14.73
N TRP A 222 1.25 -20.38 15.41
CA TRP A 222 0.99 -20.84 16.76
C TRP A 222 0.23 -22.18 16.74
N SER A 223 0.94 -23.23 16.32
CA SER A 223 0.38 -24.55 16.02
C SER A 223 -0.43 -25.19 17.16
N LYS A 224 -0.11 -24.85 18.42
CA LYS A 224 -0.81 -25.30 19.63
C LYS A 224 -2.27 -24.86 19.70
N THR A 225 -2.68 -23.86 18.93
CA THR A 225 -4.08 -23.43 18.87
C THR A 225 -4.86 -24.20 17.79
N LEU A 226 -4.17 -24.91 16.89
CA LEU A 226 -4.72 -25.48 15.67
C LEU A 226 -5.24 -26.92 15.82
N ARG A 227 -5.95 -27.19 16.91
CA ARG A 227 -6.55 -28.51 17.16
C ARG A 227 -7.57 -28.86 16.08
N GLN A 228 -7.27 -29.87 15.24
CA GLN A 228 -8.16 -30.35 14.19
C GLN A 228 -8.00 -31.85 13.91
N PRO A 229 -8.80 -32.73 14.52
CA PRO A 229 -8.66 -34.18 14.35
C PRO A 229 -9.12 -34.71 12.99
N ASN A 230 -10.00 -34.00 12.27
CA ASN A 230 -10.67 -34.49 11.07
C ASN A 230 -10.42 -33.65 9.81
N LYS A 231 -9.36 -32.83 9.79
CA LYS A 231 -9.03 -31.94 8.68
C LYS A 231 -7.54 -31.99 8.38
N THR A 232 -7.20 -32.02 7.11
CA THR A 232 -5.81 -32.05 6.64
C THR A 232 -5.25 -30.67 6.33
N GLN A 233 -6.10 -29.64 6.28
CA GLN A 233 -5.71 -28.29 5.88
C GLN A 233 -6.61 -27.24 6.52
N ILE A 234 -6.00 -26.08 6.83
CA ILE A 234 -6.65 -24.85 7.26
C ILE A 234 -6.15 -23.73 6.38
N ASN A 235 -7.05 -22.88 5.92
CA ASN A 235 -6.71 -21.70 5.15
C ASN A 235 -6.85 -20.46 6.03
N PHE A 236 -5.80 -19.64 6.03
CA PHE A 236 -5.79 -18.35 6.70
C PHE A 236 -5.58 -17.28 5.66
N ILE A 237 -6.46 -16.29 5.65
CA ILE A 237 -6.45 -15.19 4.68
C ILE A 237 -6.11 -13.92 5.43
N SER A 238 -5.00 -13.31 5.04
CA SER A 238 -4.64 -11.96 5.43
C SER A 238 -4.98 -10.99 4.31
N LYS A 239 -5.25 -9.74 4.67
CA LYS A 239 -5.58 -8.68 3.73
C LYS A 239 -4.57 -7.55 3.87
N PHE A 240 -3.94 -7.21 2.76
CA PHE A 240 -3.09 -6.04 2.62
C PHE A 240 -3.84 -4.95 1.86
N LEU A 241 -3.90 -3.75 2.42
CA LEU A 241 -4.55 -2.58 1.81
C LEU A 241 -3.57 -1.42 1.79
N PHE A 242 -3.44 -0.77 0.64
CA PHE A 242 -2.76 0.51 0.50
C PHE A 242 -3.80 1.59 0.22
N SER A 243 -3.72 2.72 0.94
CA SER A 243 -4.61 3.88 0.80
C SER A 243 -3.80 5.16 0.77
N ALA A 244 -4.22 6.15 -0.01
CA ALA A 244 -3.50 7.43 -0.16
C ALA A 244 -4.46 8.63 -0.11
N ASN A 245 -5.51 8.53 0.70
CA ASN A 245 -6.66 9.46 0.75
C ASN A 245 -6.32 10.95 1.04
N GLN A 246 -5.09 11.27 1.49
CA GLN A 246 -4.66 12.65 1.75
C GLN A 246 -3.89 13.30 0.58
N SER A 247 -3.77 12.61 -0.55
CA SER A 247 -3.10 13.13 -1.74
C SER A 247 -4.10 13.88 -2.61
N THR A 248 -3.85 15.16 -2.87
CA THR A 248 -4.85 16.07 -3.45
C THR A 248 -5.26 15.76 -4.89
N TYR A 249 -4.58 14.87 -5.63
CA TYR A 249 -5.00 14.40 -6.97
C TYR A 249 -4.41 13.00 -7.29
N LEU A 250 -5.10 11.93 -6.87
CA LEU A 250 -4.83 10.55 -7.32
C LEU A 250 -5.75 10.20 -8.49
N VAL A 251 -5.17 9.74 -9.59
CA VAL A 251 -5.93 9.03 -10.63
C VAL A 251 -5.37 7.62 -10.79
N ASP A 252 -6.21 6.67 -11.18
CA ASP A 252 -5.79 5.30 -11.46
C ASP A 252 -4.88 5.21 -12.71
N SER A 253 -4.42 4.00 -13.03
CA SER A 253 -3.59 3.75 -14.22
C SER A 253 -4.30 4.05 -15.56
N LEU A 254 -5.61 4.33 -15.53
CA LEU A 254 -6.44 4.72 -16.67
C LEU A 254 -6.77 6.23 -16.67
N GLY A 255 -6.31 6.98 -15.67
CA GLY A 255 -6.56 8.42 -15.54
C GLY A 255 -7.87 8.79 -14.86
N ASN A 256 -8.60 7.84 -14.23
CA ASN A 256 -9.83 8.14 -13.50
C ASN A 256 -9.52 8.66 -12.10
N PRO A 257 -10.13 9.77 -11.65
CA PRO A 257 -10.00 10.22 -10.27
C PRO A 257 -10.58 9.17 -9.31
N PHE A 258 -9.81 8.82 -8.28
CA PHE A 258 -10.35 8.08 -7.14
C PHE A 258 -11.27 9.02 -6.35
N LEU A 259 -12.51 9.15 -6.80
CA LEU A 259 -13.53 9.94 -6.10
C LEU A 259 -13.85 9.25 -4.77
N VAL A 260 -13.48 9.92 -3.68
CA VAL A 260 -14.03 9.65 -2.35
C VAL A 260 -15.53 9.93 -2.45
N THR A 261 -16.32 8.88 -2.61
CA THR A 261 -17.77 8.97 -2.38
C THR A 261 -17.96 8.90 -0.87
N ILE A 262 -18.22 10.05 -0.26
CA ILE A 262 -18.67 10.12 1.13
C ILE A 262 -20.12 9.63 1.14
N HIS A 263 -20.39 8.53 1.85
CA HIS A 263 -21.70 8.26 2.43
C HIS A 263 -21.67 8.67 3.90
#